data_AF-A0A7C4JQ39-F1
#
_entry.id   AF-A0A7C4JQ39-F1
#
_cell.length_a   1.000
_cell.length_b   1.000
_cell.length_c   1.000
_cell.angle_alpha   90.00
_cell.angle_beta   90.00
_cell.angle_gamma   90.00
#
_symmetry.space_group_name_H-M   'P 1'
#
loop_
_entity.id
_entity.type
_entity.pdbx_description
1 polymer ?
#
loop_
_entity_poly.entity_id
_entity_poly.type
_entity_poly.pdbx_seq_one_letter_code
_entity_poly.pdbx_strand_id
1 'polypeptide(L)'
;MRRKKEIGIRKAIGAEDKDILFQFLVESVFITLLGGIIGILIGIIGSLILLPLFKYPLVFPWGPIFISAFLTIIFGIIAGIYPAYKAAKIDPIILLRQGF
;
A
#
# COMPACT_ATOMS: atom_id res chain seq x y z
N MET A 1 0.29 13.92 -5.44
CA MET A 1 -0.66 13.21 -6.32
C MET A 1 -0.12 13.23 -7.74
N ARG A 2 0.48 12.12 -8.19
CA ARG A 2 1.15 12.03 -9.49
C ARG A 2 0.20 11.67 -10.65
N ARG A 3 -1.05 11.27 -10.36
CA ARG A 3 -2.07 10.84 -11.34
C ARG A 3 -3.36 11.69 -11.35
N LYS A 4 -3.29 12.96 -10.92
CA LYS A 4 -4.48 13.84 -10.85
C LYS A 4 -5.23 13.95 -12.19
N LYS A 5 -4.49 14.08 -13.30
CA LYS A 5 -5.06 14.18 -14.66
C LYS A 5 -5.86 12.94 -15.05
N GLU A 6 -5.29 11.75 -14.88
CA GLU A 6 -5.95 10.49 -15.22
C GLU A 6 -7.24 10.28 -14.42
N ILE A 7 -7.24 10.61 -13.13
CA ILE A 7 -8.43 10.52 -12.26
C ILE A 7 -9.49 11.53 -12.70
N GLY A 8 -9.08 12.75 -13.02
CA GLY A 8 -9.98 13.79 -13.55
C GLY A 8 -10.65 13.36 -14.85
N ILE A 9 -9.91 12.71 -15.76
CA ILE A 9 -10.45 12.16 -17.01
C ILE A 9 -11.44 11.03 -16.72
N ARG A 10 -11.10 10.07 -15.85
CA ARG A 10 -12.02 8.97 -15.48
C ARG A 10 -13.32 9.47 -14.86
N LYS A 11 -13.24 10.46 -13.95
CA LYS A 11 -14.42 11.11 -13.38
C LYS A 11 -15.24 11.90 -14.39
N ALA A 12 -14.60 12.57 -15.34
CA ALA A 12 -15.29 13.30 -16.40
C ALA A 12 -16.10 12.36 -17.33
N ILE A 13 -15.67 11.10 -17.46
CA ILE A 13 -16.34 10.05 -18.24
C ILE A 13 -17.42 9.32 -17.39
N GLY A 14 -17.58 9.68 -16.11
CA GLY A 14 -18.65 9.18 -15.24
C GLY A 14 -18.23 8.12 -14.22
N ALA A 15 -16.93 7.93 -13.95
CA ALA A 15 -16.50 7.07 -12.84
C ALA A 15 -16.98 7.62 -11.49
N GLU A 16 -17.55 6.77 -10.65
CA GLU A 16 -18.00 7.18 -9.32
C GLU A 16 -16.83 7.33 -8.35
N ASP A 17 -17.03 8.15 -7.30
CA ASP A 17 -16.03 8.35 -6.24
C ASP A 17 -15.61 7.02 -5.58
N LYS A 18 -16.54 6.06 -5.47
CA LYS A 18 -16.30 4.73 -4.91
C LYS A 18 -15.33 3.90 -5.76
N ASP A 19 -15.38 4.05 -7.09
CA ASP A 19 -14.52 3.29 -8.01
C ASP A 19 -13.07 3.76 -7.90
N ILE A 20 -12.89 5.08 -7.84
CA ILE A 20 -11.57 5.70 -7.62
C ILE A 20 -11.02 5.34 -6.24
N LEU A 21 -11.88 5.39 -5.21
CA LEU A 21 -11.50 5.01 -3.86
C LEU A 21 -11.00 3.56 -3.81
N PHE A 22 -11.78 2.63 -4.37
CA PHE A 22 -11.47 1.21 -4.36
C PHE A 22 -10.17 0.91 -5.13
N GLN A 23 -9.97 1.55 -6.30
CA GLN A 23 -8.74 1.39 -7.07
C GLN A 23 -7.49 1.79 -6.28
N PHE A 24 -7.52 2.96 -5.63
CA PHE A 24 -6.38 3.44 -4.84
C PHE A 24 -6.16 2.61 -3.57
N LEU A 25 -7.23 2.15 -2.94
CA LEU A 25 -7.15 1.25 -1.79
C LEU A 25 -6.51 -0.08 -2.17
N VAL A 26 -6.98 -0.72 -3.25
CA VAL A 26 -6.42 -1.98 -3.73
C VAL A 26 -4.94 -1.81 -4.09
N GLU A 27 -4.56 -0.73 -4.77
CA GLU A 27 -3.17 -0.47 -5.11
C GLU A 27 -2.29 -0.25 -3.87
N SER A 28 -2.80 0.46 -2.86
CA SER A 28 -2.08 0.69 -1.59
C SER A 28 -1.90 -0.62 -0.82
N VAL A 29 -2.96 -1.43 -0.72
CA VAL A 29 -2.92 -2.75 -0.08
C VAL A 29 -1.98 -3.70 -0.83
N PHE A 30 -2.00 -3.69 -2.16
CA PHE A 30 -1.13 -4.52 -2.98
C PHE A 30 0.35 -4.18 -2.78
N ILE A 31 0.70 -2.89 -2.81
CA ILE A 31 2.08 -2.42 -2.57
C ILE A 31 2.55 -2.76 -1.16
N THR A 32 1.68 -2.57 -0.16
CA THR A 32 2.03 -2.88 1.24
C THR A 32 2.17 -4.37 1.50
N LEU A 33 1.33 -5.21 0.91
CA LEU A 33 1.48 -6.67 0.95
C LEU A 33 2.79 -7.12 0.30
N LEU A 34 3.13 -6.59 -0.88
CA LEU A 34 4.40 -6.89 -1.53
C LEU A 34 5.59 -6.48 -0.64
N GLY A 35 5.52 -5.28 -0.04
CA GLY A 35 6.52 -4.82 0.91
C GLY A 35 6.63 -5.73 2.14
N GLY A 36 5.50 -6.19 2.68
CA GLY A 36 5.46 -7.14 3.80
C GLY A 36 6.09 -8.49 3.47
N ILE A 37 5.78 -9.06 2.31
CA ILE A 37 6.37 -10.33 1.84
C ILE A 37 7.88 -10.17 1.68
N ILE A 38 8.33 -9.10 1.02
CA ILE A 38 9.76 -8.81 0.85
C ILE A 38 10.44 -8.63 2.20
N GLY A 39 9.82 -7.91 3.14
CA GLY A 39 10.33 -7.72 4.50
C GLY A 39 10.49 -9.02 5.27
N ILE A 40 9.50 -9.92 5.19
CA ILE A 40 9.56 -11.26 5.81
C ILE A 40 10.71 -12.08 5.19
N LEU A 41 10.83 -12.09 3.87
CA LEU A 41 11.92 -12.80 3.18
C LEU A 41 13.29 -12.28 3.58
N ILE A 42 13.48 -10.96 3.62
CA ILE A 42 14.72 -10.34 4.09
C ILE A 42 15.00 -10.70 5.54
N GLY A 43 13.98 -10.70 6.41
CA GLY A 43 14.10 -11.11 7.81
C GLY A 43 14.56 -12.56 7.96
N ILE A 44 13.98 -13.48 7.19
CA ILE A 44 14.36 -14.90 7.19
C ILE A 44 15.79 -15.07 6.67
N ILE A 45 16.12 -14.50 5.51
CA ILE A 45 17.46 -14.61 4.91
C ILE A 45 18.51 -13.99 5.83
N GLY A 46 18.23 -12.82 6.41
CA GLY A 46 19.09 -12.18 7.40
C GLY A 46 19.30 -13.07 8.62
N SER A 47 18.23 -13.65 9.16
CA SER A 47 18.33 -14.56 10.31
C SER A 47 19.21 -15.78 10.00
N LEU A 48 19.07 -16.38 8.82
CA LEU A 48 19.87 -17.54 8.37
C LEU A 48 21.36 -17.22 8.24
N ILE A 49 21.71 -15.99 7.88
CA ILE A 49 23.11 -15.57 7.72
C ILE A 49 23.72 -15.12 9.06
N LEU A 50 22.97 -14.35 9.85
CA LEU A 50 23.47 -13.74 11.10
C LEU A 50 23.50 -14.72 12.28
N LEU A 51 22.44 -15.53 12.50
CA LEU A 51 22.36 -16.38 13.69
C LEU A 51 23.51 -17.41 13.81
N PRO A 52 23.98 -18.06 12.72
CA PRO A 52 25.15 -18.95 12.77
C PRO A 52 26.45 -18.24 13.14
N LEU A 53 26.64 -16.99 12.69
CA LEU A 53 27.84 -16.18 13.02
C LEU A 53 27.92 -15.88 14.52
N PHE A 54 26.77 -15.68 15.16
CA PHE A 54 26.68 -15.38 16.59
C PHE A 54 26.42 -16.61 17.48
N LYS A 55 26.43 -17.83 16.91
CA LYS A 55 26.11 -19.10 17.62
C LYS A 55 24.77 -19.09 18.36
N TYR A 56 23.81 -18.28 17.90
CA TYR A 56 22.45 -18.27 18.47
C TYR A 56 21.58 -19.34 17.81
N PRO A 57 20.65 -19.98 18.55
CA PRO A 57 19.72 -20.92 17.98
C PRO A 57 18.77 -20.24 16.99
N LEU A 58 18.59 -20.85 15.82
CA LEU A 58 17.58 -20.46 14.83
C LEU A 58 16.20 -20.88 15.34
N VAL A 59 15.54 -19.97 16.05
CA VAL A 59 14.14 -20.13 16.44
C VAL A 59 13.32 -19.23 15.52
N PHE A 60 12.34 -19.81 14.83
CA PHE A 60 11.37 -19.05 14.03
C PHE A 60 10.14 -18.75 14.91
N PRO A 61 10.00 -17.52 15.44
CA PRO A 61 8.87 -17.20 16.29
C PRO A 61 7.66 -16.88 15.39
N TRP A 62 6.81 -17.88 15.17
CA TRP A 62 5.60 -17.76 14.36
C TRP A 62 4.68 -16.61 14.85
N GLY A 63 4.59 -16.38 16.16
CA GLY A 63 3.77 -15.31 16.74
C GLY A 63 4.10 -13.91 16.20
N PRO A 64 5.34 -13.41 16.38
CA PRO A 64 5.80 -12.15 15.78
C PRO A 64 5.61 -12.05 14.26
N ILE A 65 5.73 -13.16 13.52
CA ILE A 65 5.50 -13.17 12.07
C ILE A 65 4.03 -12.90 11.74
N PHE A 66 3.09 -13.54 12.45
CA PHE A 66 1.66 -13.28 12.26
C PHE A 66 1.27 -11.86 12.69
N ILE A 67 1.83 -11.37 13.81
CA ILE A 67 1.59 -10.02 14.29
C ILE A 67 2.10 -8.98 13.29
N SER A 68 3.30 -9.17 12.73
CA SER A 68 3.86 -8.23 11.74
C SER A 68 3.08 -8.25 10.42
N ALA A 69 2.62 -9.42 9.98
CA ALA A 69 1.74 -9.54 8.81
C ALA A 69 0.41 -8.80 9.03
N PHE A 70 -0.22 -8.98 10.19
CA PHE A 70 -1.45 -8.29 10.56
C PHE A 70 -1.27 -6.77 10.62
N LEU A 71 -0.19 -6.29 11.25
CA LEU A 71 0.13 -4.88 11.30
C LEU A 71 0.38 -4.29 9.91
N THR A 72 1.05 -5.03 9.02
CA THR A 72 1.32 -4.57 7.65
C THR A 72 0.03 -4.28 6.89
N ILE A 73 -0.98 -5.14 7.01
CA ILE A 73 -2.30 -4.93 6.41
C ILE A 73 -2.97 -3.68 6.98
N ILE A 74 -2.95 -3.51 8.31
CA ILE A 74 -3.52 -2.34 8.99
C ILE A 74 -2.85 -1.05 8.50
N PHE A 75 -1.53 -1.00 8.51
CA PHE A 75 -0.78 0.17 8.06
C PHE A 75 -1.00 0.45 6.57
N GLY A 76 -1.13 -0.58 5.73
CA GLY A 76 -1.45 -0.42 4.31
C GLY A 76 -2.81 0.20 4.06
N ILE A 77 -3.83 -0.23 4.82
CA ILE A 77 -5.18 0.36 4.74
C ILE A 77 -5.17 1.81 5.23
N ILE A 78 -4.58 2.08 6.39
CA ILE A 78 -4.52 3.42 6.98
C ILE A 78 -3.77 4.39 6.05
N ALA A 79 -2.61 3.97 5.52
CA ALA A 79 -1.83 4.78 4.60
C ALA A 79 -2.55 5.01 3.26
N GLY A 80 -3.35 4.05 2.80
CA GLY A 80 -4.11 4.12 1.54
C GLY A 80 -5.40 4.94 1.62
N ILE A 81 -6.09 4.94 2.77
CA ILE A 81 -7.41 5.59 2.93
C ILE A 81 -7.36 7.10 2.66
N TYR A 82 -6.42 7.82 3.27
CA TYR A 82 -6.34 9.27 3.12
C TYR A 82 -6.09 9.73 1.67
N PRO A 83 -5.06 9.20 0.96
CA PRO A 83 -4.84 9.56 -0.44
C PRO A 83 -5.97 9.07 -1.36
N ALA A 84 -6.56 7.89 -1.11
CA ALA A 84 -7.71 7.39 -1.88
C ALA A 84 -8.91 8.33 -1.76
N TYR A 85 -9.24 8.76 -0.53
CA TYR A 85 -10.33 9.70 -0.29
C TYR A 85 -10.09 11.05 -0.97
N LYS A 86 -8.87 11.58 -0.88
CA LYS A 86 -8.50 12.84 -1.52
C LYS A 86 -8.56 12.73 -3.06
N ALA A 87 -8.23 11.57 -3.63
CA ALA A 87 -8.35 11.29 -5.06
C ALA A 87 -9.82 11.17 -5.50
N ALA A 88 -10.63 10.49 -4.70
CA ALA A 88 -12.06 10.33 -4.93
C ALA A 88 -12.83 11.65 -4.84
N LYS A 89 -12.31 12.71 -4.20
CA LYS A 89 -12.96 14.03 -4.14
C LYS A 89 -12.49 15.05 -5.17
N ILE A 90 -11.74 14.62 -6.17
CA ILE A 90 -11.28 15.50 -7.25
C ILE A 90 -12.48 15.99 -8.08
N ASP A 91 -12.59 17.31 -8.28
CA ASP A 91 -13.56 17.91 -9.20
C ASP A 91 -12.98 17.92 -10.63
N PRO A 92 -13.58 17.20 -11.58
CA PRO A 92 -13.07 17.11 -12.95
C PRO A 92 -13.15 18.44 -13.70
N ILE A 93 -14.11 19.31 -13.40
CA ILE A 93 -14.35 20.58 -14.10
C ILE A 93 -13.19 21.54 -13.81
N ILE A 94 -12.81 21.65 -12.53
CA ILE A 94 -11.68 22.49 -12.10
C ILE A 94 -10.38 21.99 -12.74
N LEU A 95 -10.19 20.68 -12.82
CA LEU A 95 -8.96 20.07 -13.30
C LEU A 95 -8.78 20.22 -14.82
N LEU A 96 -9.87 20.15 -15.60
CA LEU A 96 -9.85 20.39 -17.04
C LEU A 96 -9.71 21.89 -17.38
N ARG A 97 -10.29 22.77 -16.54
CA ARG A 97 -10.24 24.23 -16.73
C ARG A 97 -8.85 24.82 -16.50
N GLN A 98 -8.05 24.24 -15.62
CA GLN A 98 -6.71 24.77 -15.29
C GLN A 98 -5.67 24.59 -16.41
N GLY A 99 -6.02 23.93 -17.51
CA GLY A 99 -5.05 23.50 -18.51
C GLY A 99 -4.12 22.45 -17.91
N PHE A 100 -3.63 21.56 -18.75
CA PHE A 100 -2.74 20.49 -18.32
C PHE A 100 -1.47 21.01 -17.65
#